data_AF-A0A1E5LEK1-F1
#
_entry.id   AF-A0A1E5LEK1-F1
#
_cell.length_a   1.000
_cell.length_b   1.000
_cell.length_c   1.000
_cell.angle_alpha   90.00
_cell.angle_beta   90.00
_cell.angle_gamma   90.00
#
_symmetry.space_group_name_H-M   'P 1'
#
loop_
_entity.id
_entity.type
_entity.pdbx_description
1 polymer ?
#
loop_
_entity_poly.entity_id
_entity_poly.type
_entity_poly.pdbx_seq_one_letter_code
_entity_poly.pdbx_strand_id
1 'polypeptide(L)'
;MAKKKIFDRIKVSQIIASLISILIGIWVINWGLEANHPFSLYFRNFVGIIFFVLSLLVLIKKQPTKEQQLEKWKSTRKRGVYYYIFTRGILGWGLPLGIMSWGLDVDFSQGFRLSELIIRLTAYIVGGLIIGGLRWSQMELELEEVQIEQS
;
A
#
# COMPACT_ATOMS: atom_id res chain seq x y z
N MET A 1 -0.81 -3.69 -32.68
CA MET A 1 -0.38 -2.34 -32.23
C MET A 1 -0.89 -1.95 -30.83
N ALA A 2 -2.12 -2.32 -30.44
CA ALA A 2 -2.71 -1.94 -29.14
C ALA A 2 -1.96 -2.45 -27.89
N LYS A 3 -1.44 -3.68 -27.91
CA LYS A 3 -0.70 -4.27 -26.76
C LYS A 3 0.56 -3.47 -26.35
N LYS A 4 1.27 -2.86 -27.31
CA LYS A 4 2.48 -2.05 -27.04
C LYS A 4 2.14 -0.77 -26.27
N LYS A 5 1.07 -0.08 -26.68
CA LYS A 5 0.60 1.18 -26.07
C LYS A 5 0.11 1.02 -24.63
N ILE A 6 -0.48 -0.13 -24.29
CA ILE A 6 -0.92 -0.45 -22.91
C ILE A 6 0.28 -0.74 -22.01
N PHE A 7 1.25 -1.51 -22.51
CA PHE A 7 2.46 -1.86 -21.77
C PHE A 7 3.30 -0.63 -21.41
N ASP A 8 3.41 0.33 -22.33
CA ASP A 8 4.16 1.57 -22.09
C ASP A 8 3.50 2.45 -21.01
N ARG A 9 2.16 2.52 -20.97
CA ARG A 9 1.43 3.30 -19.94
C ARG A 9 1.61 2.72 -18.54
N ILE A 10 1.60 1.40 -18.39
CA ILE A 10 1.79 0.73 -17.10
C ILE A 10 3.19 1.05 -16.54
N LYS A 11 4.23 0.99 -17.39
CA LYS A 11 5.59 1.34 -16.99
C LYS A 11 5.73 2.81 -16.58
N VAL A 12 5.12 3.73 -17.33
CA VAL A 12 5.16 5.17 -16.99
C VAL A 12 4.51 5.44 -15.64
N SER A 13 3.34 4.85 -15.36
CA SER A 13 2.66 5.04 -14.06
C SER A 13 3.50 4.55 -12.87
N GLN A 14 4.26 3.47 -13.05
CA GLN A 14 5.14 2.91 -12.03
C GLN A 14 6.36 3.78 -11.79
N ILE A 15 6.98 4.27 -12.85
CA ILE A 15 8.12 5.19 -12.74
C ILE A 15 7.68 6.44 -11.97
N ILE A 16 6.52 7.01 -12.32
CA ILE A 16 5.95 8.17 -11.61
C ILE A 16 5.70 7.84 -10.13
N ALA A 17 5.01 6.73 -9.83
CA ALA A 17 4.73 6.34 -8.45
C ALA A 17 6.01 6.09 -7.63
N SER A 18 7.05 5.54 -8.27
CA SER A 18 8.34 5.25 -7.65
C SER A 18 9.11 6.54 -7.36
N LEU A 19 9.12 7.49 -8.32
CA LEU A 19 9.70 8.82 -8.13
C LEU A 19 9.02 9.57 -6.99
N ILE A 20 7.68 9.56 -6.94
CA ILE A 20 6.91 10.16 -5.84
C ILE A 20 7.30 9.53 -4.51
N SER A 21 7.38 8.19 -4.46
CA SER A 21 7.74 7.46 -3.23
C SER A 21 9.17 7.78 -2.77
N ILE A 22 10.12 7.97 -3.70
CA ILE A 22 11.49 8.40 -3.40
C ILE A 22 11.49 9.82 -2.83
N LEU A 23 10.75 10.75 -3.44
CA LEU A 23 10.64 12.12 -2.96
C LEU A 23 10.03 12.18 -1.55
N ILE A 24 8.98 11.38 -1.29
CA ILE A 24 8.39 11.24 0.05
C ILE A 24 9.43 10.69 1.03
N GLY A 25 10.19 9.66 0.65
CA GLY A 25 11.24 9.08 1.49
C GLY A 25 12.31 10.11 1.88
N ILE A 26 12.79 10.91 0.92
CA ILE A 26 13.76 12.00 1.16
C ILE A 26 13.16 13.05 2.10
N TRP A 27 11.91 13.44 1.85
CA TRP A 27 11.21 14.42 2.69
C TRP A 27 11.06 13.92 4.13
N VAL A 28 10.67 12.66 4.34
CA VAL A 28 10.57 12.03 5.66
C VAL A 28 11.92 11.97 6.38
N ILE A 29 13.00 11.67 5.65
CA ILE A 29 14.36 11.66 6.20
C ILE A 29 14.76 13.06 6.67
N ASN A 30 14.56 14.08 5.83
CA ASN A 30 14.87 15.47 6.17
C ASN A 30 14.09 15.93 7.41
N TRP A 31 12.79 15.61 7.47
CA TRP A 31 11.97 15.90 8.64
C TRP A 31 12.36 15.08 9.89
N GLY A 32 12.98 13.92 9.69
CA GLY A 32 13.57 13.12 10.76
C GLY A 32 14.85 13.73 11.35
N LEU A 33 15.65 14.41 10.53
CA LEU A 33 16.88 15.10 10.98
C LEU A 33 16.58 16.31 11.89
N GLU A 34 15.41 16.91 11.74
CA GLU A 34 14.91 17.99 12.60
C GLU A 34 14.34 17.49 13.94
N ALA A 35 14.29 16.18 14.16
CA ALA A 35 13.70 15.63 15.37
C ALA A 35 14.63 15.79 16.58
N ASN A 36 14.10 16.40 17.65
CA ASN A 36 14.85 16.64 18.89
C ASN A 36 15.14 15.37 19.70
N HIS A 37 14.45 14.27 19.41
CA HIS A 37 14.57 13.01 20.14
C HIS A 37 15.18 11.91 19.25
N PRO A 38 16.21 11.17 19.72
CA PRO A 38 16.92 10.18 18.91
C PRO A 38 16.00 9.07 18.39
N PHE A 39 15.02 8.63 19.19
CA PHE A 39 14.07 7.60 18.75
C PHE A 39 13.20 8.07 17.57
N SER A 40 12.72 9.31 17.61
CA SER A 40 11.94 9.91 16.52
C SER A 40 12.78 9.98 15.23
N LEU A 41 14.05 10.38 15.37
CA LEU A 41 15.01 10.41 14.26
C LEU A 41 15.19 9.02 13.66
N TYR A 42 15.51 8.00 14.47
CA TYR A 42 15.72 6.63 13.98
C TYR A 42 14.46 6.06 13.34
N PHE A 43 13.28 6.27 13.94
CA PHE A 43 12.02 5.77 13.42
C PHE A 43 11.69 6.39 12.05
N ARG A 44 11.76 7.71 11.93
CA ARG A 44 11.48 8.42 10.66
C ARG A 44 12.45 8.02 9.56
N ASN A 45 13.75 7.93 9.87
CA ASN A 45 14.75 7.45 8.92
C ASN A 45 14.50 6.00 8.47
N PHE A 46 14.15 5.12 9.42
CA PHE A 46 13.81 3.73 9.11
C PHE A 46 12.59 3.64 8.18
N VAL A 47 11.53 4.40 8.45
CA VAL A 47 10.35 4.47 7.57
C VAL A 47 10.73 5.00 6.18
N GLY A 48 11.53 6.07 6.10
CA GLY A 48 12.03 6.61 4.83
C GLY A 48 12.81 5.58 4.00
N ILE A 49 13.70 4.82 4.65
CA ILE A 49 14.46 3.72 4.01
C ILE A 49 13.51 2.63 3.51
N ILE A 50 12.50 2.24 4.29
CA ILE A 50 11.49 1.27 3.84
C ILE A 50 10.79 1.75 2.58
N PHE A 51 10.34 3.01 2.54
CA PHE A 51 9.69 3.58 1.34
C PHE A 51 10.63 3.56 0.13
N PHE A 52 11.89 3.92 0.33
CA PHE A 52 12.90 3.89 -0.72
C PHE A 52 13.12 2.47 -1.27
N VAL A 53 13.32 1.49 -0.38
CA VAL A 53 13.51 0.08 -0.76
C VAL A 53 12.27 -0.47 -1.46
N LEU A 54 11.06 -0.21 -0.94
CA LEU A 54 9.82 -0.64 -1.58
C LEU A 54 9.66 -0.03 -2.98
N SER A 55 10.03 1.24 -3.15
CA SER A 55 10.02 1.91 -4.45
C SER A 55 10.96 1.22 -5.45
N LEU A 56 12.19 0.91 -5.04
CA LEU A 56 13.13 0.17 -5.88
C LEU A 56 12.62 -1.24 -6.23
N LEU A 57 12.03 -1.94 -5.25
CA LEU A 57 11.45 -3.27 -5.50
C LEU A 57 10.29 -3.21 -6.50
N VAL A 58 9.48 -2.15 -6.48
CA VAL A 58 8.41 -1.94 -7.47
C VAL A 58 8.98 -1.75 -8.88
N LEU A 59 10.11 -1.05 -9.02
CA LEU A 59 10.77 -0.86 -10.32
C LEU A 59 11.37 -2.15 -10.87
N ILE A 60 11.89 -3.02 -10.00
CA ILE A 60 12.54 -4.28 -10.39
C ILE A 60 11.52 -5.38 -10.65
N LYS A 61 10.38 -5.38 -9.95
CA LYS A 61 9.41 -6.47 -10.00
C LYS A 61 8.60 -6.44 -11.30
N LYS A 62 8.72 -7.51 -12.08
CA LYS A 62 7.87 -7.75 -13.26
C LYS A 62 6.40 -7.82 -12.85
N GLN A 63 5.56 -7.03 -13.50
CA GLN A 63 4.12 -7.08 -13.26
C GLN A 63 3.50 -8.37 -13.81
N PRO A 64 2.57 -8.98 -13.07
CA PRO A 64 1.81 -10.11 -13.58
C PRO A 64 0.90 -9.67 -14.72
N THR A 65 0.75 -10.53 -15.73
CA THR A 65 -0.23 -10.32 -16.80
C THR A 65 -1.65 -10.36 -16.24
N LYS A 66 -2.63 -9.81 -16.98
CA LYS A 66 -4.05 -9.88 -16.56
C LYS A 66 -4.49 -11.32 -16.27
N GLU A 67 -4.11 -12.27 -17.12
CA GLU A 67 -4.40 -13.70 -16.93
C GLU A 67 -3.82 -14.24 -15.61
N GLN A 68 -2.55 -13.93 -15.30
CA GLN A 68 -1.91 -14.33 -14.04
C GLN A 68 -2.58 -13.69 -12.82
N GLN A 69 -3.02 -12.43 -12.94
CA GLN A 69 -3.78 -11.76 -11.89
C GLN A 69 -5.12 -12.45 -11.66
N LEU A 70 -5.81 -12.82 -12.73
CA LEU A 70 -7.11 -13.50 -12.69
C LEU A 70 -7.01 -14.91 -12.09
N GLU A 71 -6.00 -15.69 -12.46
CA GLU A 71 -5.78 -17.01 -11.86
C GLU A 71 -5.50 -16.90 -10.35
N LYS A 72 -4.68 -15.94 -9.96
CA LYS A 72 -4.42 -15.65 -8.56
C LYS A 72 -5.68 -15.15 -7.85
N TRP A 73 -6.51 -14.37 -8.54
CA TRP A 73 -7.79 -13.94 -8.01
C TRP A 73 -8.71 -15.12 -7.75
N LYS A 74 -8.88 -16.05 -8.72
CA LYS A 74 -9.70 -17.27 -8.57
C LYS A 74 -9.31 -18.08 -7.34
N SER A 75 -8.01 -18.23 -7.05
CA SER A 75 -7.56 -18.95 -5.84
C SER A 75 -7.83 -18.16 -4.54
N THR A 76 -7.74 -16.84 -4.59
CA THR A 76 -8.04 -15.96 -3.46
C THR A 76 -9.53 -15.91 -3.16
N ARG A 77 -10.37 -15.81 -4.20
CA ARG A 77 -11.83 -15.77 -4.14
C ARG A 77 -12.42 -16.97 -3.39
N LYS A 78 -11.83 -18.17 -3.55
CA LYS A 78 -12.24 -19.39 -2.83
C LYS A 78 -12.19 -19.27 -1.30
N ARG A 79 -11.39 -18.34 -0.77
CA ARG A 79 -11.30 -18.10 0.68
C ARG A 79 -12.37 -17.14 1.20
N GLY A 80 -13.14 -16.53 0.30
CA GLY A 80 -14.26 -15.64 0.62
C GLY A 80 -13.88 -14.17 0.82
N VAL A 81 -14.90 -13.33 0.76
CA VAL A 81 -14.80 -11.87 0.82
C VAL A 81 -14.23 -11.36 2.15
N TYR A 82 -14.69 -11.91 3.27
CA TYR A 82 -14.24 -11.49 4.59
C TYR A 82 -12.75 -11.77 4.80
N TYR A 83 -12.27 -12.94 4.36
CA TYR A 83 -10.86 -13.28 4.43
C TYR A 83 -10.01 -12.31 3.61
N TYR A 84 -10.46 -11.95 2.41
CA TYR A 84 -9.77 -10.98 1.57
C TYR A 84 -9.73 -9.60 2.20
N ILE A 85 -10.88 -9.07 2.65
CA ILE A 85 -10.95 -7.74 3.26
C ILE A 85 -10.07 -7.68 4.51
N PHE A 86 -10.09 -8.71 5.35
CA PHE A 86 -9.26 -8.77 6.55
C PHE A 86 -7.77 -8.81 6.20
N THR A 87 -7.34 -9.74 5.34
CA THR A 87 -5.91 -9.95 5.06
C THR A 87 -5.31 -8.91 4.11
N ARG A 88 -6.05 -8.48 3.09
CA ARG A 88 -5.58 -7.56 2.06
C ARG A 88 -6.00 -6.12 2.31
N GLY A 89 -7.12 -5.89 2.99
CA GLY A 89 -7.56 -4.55 3.38
C GLY A 89 -6.97 -4.13 4.73
N ILE A 90 -7.41 -4.77 5.81
CA ILE A 90 -7.02 -4.38 7.18
C ILE A 90 -5.54 -4.66 7.46
N LEU A 91 -5.12 -5.92 7.37
CA LEU A 91 -3.74 -6.30 7.70
C LEU A 91 -2.74 -5.80 6.64
N GLY A 92 -3.19 -5.69 5.39
CA GLY A 92 -2.35 -5.26 4.27
C GLY A 92 -2.13 -3.75 4.19
N TRP A 93 -3.18 -2.95 4.40
CA TRP A 93 -3.13 -1.49 4.25
C TRP A 93 -3.47 -0.77 5.55
N GLY A 94 -4.56 -1.13 6.22
CA GLY A 94 -5.05 -0.41 7.39
C GLY A 94 -4.05 -0.35 8.54
N LEU A 95 -3.68 -1.52 9.09
CA LEU A 95 -2.74 -1.57 10.22
C LEU A 95 -1.37 -0.99 9.89
N PRO A 96 -0.68 -1.37 8.79
CA PRO A 96 0.64 -0.84 8.49
C PRO A 96 0.63 0.68 8.30
N LEU A 97 -0.34 1.22 7.56
CA LEU A 97 -0.44 2.67 7.35
C LEU A 97 -0.80 3.42 8.63
N GLY A 98 -1.66 2.84 9.47
CA GLY A 98 -2.01 3.45 10.76
C GLY A 98 -0.81 3.55 11.70
N ILE A 99 -0.02 2.47 11.81
CA ILE A 99 1.20 2.45 12.62
C ILE A 99 2.24 3.43 12.06
N MET A 100 2.46 3.43 10.74
CA MET A 100 3.41 4.34 10.09
C MET A 100 2.99 5.81 10.29
N SER A 101 1.73 6.14 10.03
CA SER A 101 1.18 7.50 10.18
C SER A 101 1.27 8.01 11.61
N TRP A 102 0.95 7.16 12.59
CA TRP A 102 1.11 7.50 14.00
C TRP A 102 2.60 7.73 14.36
N GLY A 103 3.48 6.79 14.03
CA GLY A 103 4.89 6.91 14.41
C GLY A 103 5.64 8.05 13.72
N LEU A 104 5.20 8.45 12.52
CA LEU A 104 5.75 9.63 11.85
C LEU A 104 5.41 10.93 12.60
N ASP A 105 4.18 11.03 13.13
CA ASP A 105 3.67 12.24 13.78
C ASP A 105 4.08 12.36 15.26
N VAL A 106 4.27 11.24 15.95
CA VAL A 106 4.59 11.23 17.38
C VAL A 106 5.93 11.87 17.66
N ASP A 107 5.90 12.84 18.58
CA ASP A 107 7.09 13.30 19.28
C ASP A 107 7.31 12.45 20.53
N PHE A 108 8.25 11.50 20.43
CA PHE A 108 8.56 10.59 21.53
C PHE A 108 9.15 11.30 22.76
N SER A 109 9.56 12.57 22.67
CA SER A 109 9.98 13.35 23.84
C SER A 109 8.83 13.63 24.81
N GLN A 110 7.57 13.64 24.34
CA GLN A 110 6.37 13.87 25.16
C GLN A 110 5.77 12.56 25.71
N GLY A 111 6.45 11.44 25.52
CA GLY A 111 5.99 10.11 25.92
C GLY A 111 5.02 9.46 24.93
N PHE A 112 4.75 8.17 25.15
CA PHE A 112 3.88 7.37 24.29
C PHE A 112 2.40 7.60 24.65
N ARG A 113 1.65 8.19 23.71
CA ARG A 113 0.21 8.42 23.87
C ARG A 113 -0.60 7.31 23.20
N LEU A 114 -0.97 6.31 24.00
CA LEU A 114 -1.74 5.15 23.52
C LEU A 114 -3.10 5.54 22.90
N SER A 115 -3.75 6.58 23.43
CA SER A 115 -5.04 7.07 22.93
C SER A 115 -4.95 7.55 21.47
N GLU A 116 -3.90 8.29 21.12
CA GLU A 116 -3.67 8.78 19.76
C GLU A 116 -3.42 7.63 18.77
N LEU A 117 -2.67 6.61 19.21
CA LEU A 117 -2.45 5.40 18.42
C LEU A 117 -3.77 4.68 18.14
N ILE A 118 -4.59 4.45 19.18
CA ILE A 118 -5.88 3.75 19.03
C ILE A 118 -6.79 4.49 18.06
N ILE A 119 -6.95 5.81 18.21
CA ILE A 119 -7.81 6.63 17.33
C ILE A 119 -7.36 6.51 15.87
N ARG A 120 -6.06 6.65 15.60
CA ARG A 120 -5.51 6.51 14.25
C ARG A 120 -5.72 5.09 13.72
N LEU A 121 -5.38 4.07 14.49
CA LEU A 121 -5.56 2.68 14.06
C LEU A 121 -7.01 2.40 13.71
N THR A 122 -7.98 2.85 14.51
CA THR A 122 -9.40 2.67 14.18
C THR A 122 -9.76 3.33 12.85
N ALA A 123 -9.34 4.57 12.61
CA ALA A 123 -9.59 5.26 11.34
C ALA A 123 -8.99 4.51 10.14
N TYR A 124 -7.73 4.06 10.25
CA TYR A 124 -7.06 3.35 9.16
C TYR A 124 -7.59 1.91 8.98
N ILE A 125 -8.05 1.23 10.03
CA ILE A 125 -8.73 -0.07 9.92
C ILE A 125 -10.04 0.08 9.14
N VAL A 126 -10.84 1.11 9.46
CA VAL A 126 -12.08 1.41 8.71
C VAL A 126 -11.76 1.74 7.25
N GLY A 127 -10.72 2.53 6.98
CA GLY A 127 -10.24 2.77 5.63
C GLY A 127 -9.82 1.47 4.92
N GLY A 128 -9.10 0.59 5.61
CA GLY A 128 -8.69 -0.74 5.11
C GLY A 128 -9.87 -1.64 4.77
N LEU A 129 -10.95 -1.62 5.56
CA LEU A 129 -12.20 -2.33 5.28
C LEU A 129 -12.83 -1.82 3.97
N ILE A 130 -12.98 -0.50 3.84
CA ILE A 130 -13.60 0.13 2.66
C ILE A 130 -12.79 -0.19 1.40
N ILE A 131 -11.47 0.05 1.43
CA ILE A 131 -10.57 -0.20 0.30
C ILE A 131 -10.56 -1.69 -0.07
N GLY A 132 -10.56 -2.58 0.93
CA GLY A 132 -10.64 -4.02 0.71
C GLY A 132 -11.92 -4.43 -0.01
N GLY A 133 -13.07 -3.88 0.42
CA GLY A 133 -14.37 -4.14 -0.20
C GLY A 133 -14.46 -3.61 -1.64
N LEU A 134 -14.01 -2.38 -1.87
CA LEU A 134 -13.98 -1.79 -3.22
C LEU A 134 -13.10 -2.61 -4.18
N ARG A 135 -11.91 -3.01 -3.74
CA ARG A 135 -11.02 -3.85 -4.55
C ARG A 135 -11.60 -5.24 -4.82
N TRP A 136 -12.26 -5.84 -3.84
CA TRP A 136 -12.97 -7.09 -4.06
C TRP A 136 -14.01 -6.94 -5.17
N SER A 137 -14.85 -5.91 -5.09
CA SER A 137 -15.89 -5.66 -6.10
C SER A 137 -15.30 -5.43 -7.50
N GLN A 138 -14.21 -4.68 -7.61
CA GLN A 138 -13.54 -4.45 -8.90
C GLN A 138 -13.02 -5.75 -9.52
N MET A 139 -12.42 -6.63 -8.71
CA MET A 139 -11.90 -7.90 -9.20
C MET A 139 -13.00 -8.90 -9.58
N GLU A 140 -14.17 -8.85 -8.94
CA GLU A 140 -15.34 -9.62 -9.37
C GLU A 140 -15.84 -9.13 -10.73
N LEU A 141 -15.96 -7.81 -10.93
CA LEU A 141 -16.38 -7.22 -12.22
C LEU A 141 -15.41 -7.60 -13.36
N GLU A 142 -14.10 -7.49 -13.13
CA GLU A 142 -13.09 -7.88 -14.12
C GLU A 142 -13.16 -9.39 -14.46
N LEU A 143 -13.56 -10.24 -13.51
CA LEU A 143 -13.73 -11.67 -13.75
C LEU A 143 -14.97 -11.97 -14.60
N GLU A 144 -16.08 -11.26 -14.37
CA GLU A 144 -17.30 -11.39 -15.16
C GLU A 144 -17.09 -10.96 -16.61
N GLU A 145 -16.42 -9.83 -16.84
CA GLU A 145 -16.08 -9.35 -18.19
C GLU A 145 -15.30 -10.39 -19.00
N VAL A 146 -14.28 -11.01 -18.40
CA VAL A 146 -13.46 -12.03 -19.07
C VAL A 146 -14.26 -13.31 -19.35
N GLN A 147 -15.24 -13.66 -18.52
CA GLN A 147 -16.08 -14.83 -18.76
C GLN A 147 -17.05 -14.62 -19.93
N ILE A 148 -17.59 -13.41 -20.08
CA ILE A 148 -18.48 -13.04 -21.20
C ILE A 148 -17.72 -13.04 -22.53
N GLU A 149 -16.47 -12.57 -22.56
CA GLU A 149 -15.65 -12.59 -23.77
C GLU A 149 -15.28 -14.02 -24.25
N GLN A 150 -15.41 -15.02 -23.38
CA GLN A 150 -15.05 -16.42 -23.65
C GLN A 150 -16.25 -17.33 -23.97
N SER A 151 -17.48 -16.86 -23.77
CA SER A 151 -18.73 -17.57 -24.08
C SER A 151 -19.26 -17.24 -25.47
#